data_AF-A0A2U1WFG0-F1
#
_entry.id   AF-A0A2U1WFG0-F1
#
_cell.length_a   1.000
_cell.length_b   1.000
_cell.length_c   1.000
_cell.angle_alpha   90.00
_cell.angle_beta   90.00
_cell.angle_gamma   90.00
#
_symmetry.space_group_name_H-M   'P 1'
#
loop_
_entity.id
_entity.type
_entity.pdbx_description
1 polymer ?
#
loop_
_entity_poly.entity_id
_entity_poly.type
_entity_poly.pdbx_seq_one_letter_code
_entity_poly.pdbx_strand_id
1 'polypeptide(L)'
;MRRERLSTCPSPDARHDFLVELRGEPLPGVRLTLRLVPDLLVPDPASVVAYLAEFASFPDGLEALAVAILDDINNELVPRWVEVTVEGDSPLPHRVVIEDRQPTWDNPSLLGRLRRL
;
A
#
# COMPACT_ATOMS: atom_id res chain seq x y z
N MET A 1 4.43 8.74 15.62
CA MET A 1 3.55 9.04 14.46
C MET A 1 3.09 7.73 13.82
N ARG A 2 1.96 7.69 13.10
CA ARG A 2 1.39 6.42 12.57
C ARG A 2 2.39 5.61 11.73
N ARG A 3 3.15 6.27 10.86
CA ARG A 3 4.20 5.65 10.03
C ARG A 3 5.30 4.93 10.81
N GLU A 4 5.61 5.35 12.03
CA GLU A 4 6.64 4.73 12.88
C GLU A 4 6.25 3.31 13.33
N ARG A 5 4.99 2.90 13.09
CA ARG A 5 4.55 1.51 13.29
C ARG A 5 5.02 0.59 12.17
N LEU A 6 5.37 1.11 11.00
CA LEU A 6 5.88 0.32 9.89
C LEU A 6 7.33 -0.04 10.17
N SER A 7 7.55 -1.31 10.52
CA SER A 7 8.88 -1.89 10.60
C SER A 7 9.26 -2.45 9.24
N THR A 8 10.52 -2.29 8.87
CA THR A 8 11.04 -2.74 7.59
C THR A 8 12.16 -3.74 7.80
N CYS A 9 12.35 -4.62 6.82
CA CYS A 9 13.52 -5.47 6.74
C CYS A 9 14.10 -5.44 5.32
N PRO A 10 15.38 -5.83 5.15
CA PRO A 10 15.99 -5.87 3.83
C PRO A 10 15.23 -6.78 2.87
N SER A 11 15.04 -6.33 1.64
CA SER A 11 14.51 -7.16 0.56
C SER A 11 15.42 -8.39 0.36
N PRO A 12 14.87 -9.61 0.24
CA PRO A 12 15.66 -10.83 0.10
C PRO A 12 16.46 -10.88 -1.21
N ASP A 13 16.02 -10.15 -2.23
CA ASP A 13 16.74 -10.03 -3.50
C ASP A 13 16.42 -8.71 -4.21
N ALA A 14 17.37 -7.79 -4.22
CA ALA A 14 17.23 -6.50 -4.90
C ALA A 14 17.42 -6.59 -6.43
N ARG A 15 17.75 -7.76 -6.99
CA ARG A 15 18.02 -7.94 -8.43
C ARG A 15 16.80 -8.30 -9.25
N HIS A 16 15.76 -8.82 -8.61
CA HIS A 16 14.55 -9.25 -9.29
C HIS A 16 13.36 -8.44 -8.79
N ASP A 17 12.59 -7.90 -9.72
CA ASP A 17 11.30 -7.33 -9.38
C ASP A 17 10.33 -8.46 -8.99
N PHE A 18 9.73 -8.35 -7.81
CA PHE A 18 8.64 -9.20 -7.38
C PHE A 18 7.51 -8.35 -6.82
N LEU A 19 6.28 -8.84 -6.96
CA LEU A 19 5.08 -8.17 -6.48
C LEU A 19 4.72 -8.71 -5.09
N VAL A 20 4.56 -7.81 -4.14
CA VAL A 20 3.96 -8.09 -2.83
C VAL A 20 2.53 -7.57 -2.86
N GLU A 21 1.58 -8.38 -2.39
CA GLU A 21 0.19 -7.96 -2.16
C GLU A 21 -0.16 -8.22 -0.69
N LEU A 22 -0.57 -7.16 0.01
CA LEU A 22 -1.07 -7.21 1.38
C LEU A 22 -2.53 -6.75 1.39
N ARG A 23 -3.34 -7.41 2.21
CA ARG A 23 -4.76 -7.08 2.38
C ARG A 23 -5.06 -6.84 3.84
N GLY A 24 -5.94 -5.89 4.10
CA GLY A 24 -6.34 -5.54 5.46
C GLY A 24 -7.60 -4.69 5.49
N GLU A 25 -7.96 -4.26 6.69
CA GLU A 25 -9.15 -3.48 6.96
C GLU A 25 -8.78 -2.32 7.91
N PRO A 26 -8.38 -1.14 7.39
CA PRO A 26 -7.98 0.01 8.23
C PRO A 26 -9.16 0.63 8.99
N LEU A 27 -10.38 0.50 8.46
CA LEU A 27 -11.62 1.00 9.04
C LEU A 27 -12.68 -0.10 8.92
N PRO A 28 -13.65 -0.20 9.85
CA PRO A 28 -14.74 -1.16 9.73
C PRO A 28 -15.47 -1.04 8.39
N GLY A 29 -15.53 -2.13 7.63
CA GLY A 29 -16.18 -2.21 6.31
C GLY A 29 -15.38 -1.63 5.14
N VAL A 30 -14.14 -1.17 5.36
CA VAL A 30 -13.25 -0.65 4.32
C VAL A 30 -12.12 -1.64 4.07
N ARG A 31 -12.09 -2.24 2.88
CA ARG A 31 -11.01 -3.15 2.48
C ARG A 31 -9.86 -2.36 1.88
N LEU A 32 -8.65 -2.68 2.32
CA LEU A 32 -7.39 -2.22 1.75
C LEU A 32 -6.75 -3.37 0.95
N THR A 33 -6.28 -3.06 -0.25
CA THR A 33 -5.27 -3.84 -0.97
C THR A 33 -4.07 -2.95 -1.23
N LEU A 34 -2.93 -3.29 -0.62
CA LEU A 34 -1.64 -2.66 -0.86
C LEU A 34 -0.82 -3.58 -1.76
N ARG A 35 -0.41 -3.08 -2.91
CA ARG A 35 0.54 -3.77 -3.79
C ARG A 35 1.79 -2.95 -3.92
N LEU A 36 2.93 -3.62 -3.94
CA LEU A 36 4.20 -2.93 -4.16
C LEU A 36 5.22 -3.83 -4.84
N VAL A 37 6.13 -3.19 -5.58
CA VAL A 37 7.39 -3.77 -6.01
C VAL A 37 8.47 -3.19 -5.10
N PRO A 38 9.06 -3.98 -4.21
CA PRO A 38 10.10 -3.50 -3.30
C PRO A 38 11.32 -2.97 -4.03
N ASP A 39 12.05 -2.09 -3.36
CA ASP A 39 13.44 -1.82 -3.70
C ASP A 39 14.36 -2.50 -2.67
N LEU A 40 14.93 -1.73 -1.75
CA LEU A 40 15.85 -2.23 -0.73
C LEU A 40 15.12 -2.80 0.50
N LEU A 41 13.86 -2.42 0.71
CA LEU A 41 13.09 -2.71 1.92
C LEU A 41 11.77 -3.40 1.59
N VAL A 42 11.37 -4.33 2.46
CA VAL A 42 10.03 -4.91 2.51
C VAL A 42 9.42 -4.66 3.90
N PRO A 43 8.09 -4.52 3.99
CA PRO A 43 7.44 -4.36 5.29
C PRO A 43 7.44 -5.67 6.07
N ASP A 44 7.61 -5.58 7.39
CA ASP A 44 7.24 -6.67 8.29
C ASP A 44 5.70 -6.77 8.35
N PRO A 45 5.09 -7.93 8.01
CA PRO A 45 3.63 -8.05 7.97
C PRO A 45 2.93 -7.73 9.29
N ALA A 46 3.52 -8.08 10.44
CA ALA A 46 2.92 -7.79 11.74
C ALA A 46 2.89 -6.27 12.01
N SER A 47 3.94 -5.57 11.61
CA SER A 47 4.01 -4.11 11.69
C SER A 47 2.96 -3.41 10.82
N VAL A 48 2.62 -3.97 9.63
CA VAL A 48 1.54 -3.44 8.77
C VAL A 48 0.19 -3.56 9.48
N VAL A 49 -0.08 -4.66 10.18
CA VAL A 49 -1.31 -4.80 10.97
C VAL A 49 -1.40 -3.72 12.06
N ALA A 50 -0.31 -3.49 12.79
CA ALA A 50 -0.25 -2.46 13.83
C ALA A 50 -0.43 -1.04 13.24
N TYR A 51 0.17 -0.79 12.08
CA TYR A 51 0.01 0.45 11.32
C TYR A 51 -1.44 0.69 10.89
N LEU A 52 -2.12 -0.32 10.33
CA LEU A 52 -3.52 -0.18 9.90
C LEU A 52 -4.46 0.10 11.08
N ALA A 53 -4.17 -0.43 12.26
CA ALA A 53 -4.97 -0.17 13.45
C ALA A 53 -4.97 1.32 13.87
N GLU A 54 -3.95 2.09 13.51
CA GLU A 54 -3.90 3.54 13.77
C GLU A 54 -4.93 4.33 12.93
N PHE A 55 -5.51 3.72 11.89
CA PHE A 55 -6.56 4.34 11.06
C PHE A 55 -7.98 4.05 11.54
N ALA A 56 -8.18 3.28 12.61
CA ALA A 56 -9.52 2.86 13.06
C ALA A 56 -10.50 4.02 13.37
N SER A 57 -9.97 5.24 13.54
CA SER A 57 -10.73 6.48 13.75
C SER A 57 -10.35 7.59 12.77
N PHE A 58 -9.85 7.22 11.58
CA PHE A 58 -9.41 8.18 10.58
C PHE A 58 -10.59 9.10 10.18
N PRO A 59 -10.43 10.43 10.32
CA PRO A 59 -11.57 11.35 10.28
C PRO A 59 -12.03 11.71 8.85
N ASP A 60 -11.19 11.43 7.84
CA ASP A 60 -11.41 11.86 6.47
C ASP A 60 -11.89 10.71 5.55
N GLY A 61 -12.23 11.05 4.30
CA GLY A 61 -12.76 10.11 3.31
C GLY A 61 -11.74 9.10 2.76
N LEU A 62 -12.21 8.19 1.91
CA LEU A 62 -11.37 7.13 1.31
C LEU A 62 -10.22 7.68 0.47
N GLU A 63 -10.40 8.82 -0.20
CA GLU A 63 -9.36 9.50 -0.97
C GLU A 63 -8.21 9.96 -0.06
N ALA A 64 -8.55 10.60 1.05
CA ALA A 64 -7.57 11.06 2.02
C ALA A 64 -6.88 9.88 2.73
N LEU A 65 -7.62 8.79 2.99
CA LEU A 65 -7.07 7.55 3.53
C LEU A 65 -6.06 6.93 2.56
N ALA A 66 -6.41 6.83 1.27
CA ALA A 66 -5.53 6.26 0.25
C ALA A 66 -4.23 7.07 0.12
N VAL A 67 -4.34 8.40 0.07
CA VAL A 67 -3.19 9.32 0.02
C VAL A 67 -2.34 9.18 1.27
N ALA A 68 -2.94 9.19 2.45
CA ALA A 68 -2.22 9.03 3.72
C ALA A 68 -1.43 7.71 3.76
N ILE A 69 -2.04 6.61 3.29
CA ILE A 69 -1.39 5.30 3.25
C ILE A 69 -0.26 5.29 2.23
N LEU A 70 -0.49 5.84 1.03
CA LEU A 70 0.53 5.93 -0.01
C LEU A 70 1.76 6.72 0.48
N ASP A 71 1.54 7.89 1.09
CA ASP A 71 2.61 8.75 1.60
C ASP A 71 3.42 8.06 2.70
N ASP A 72 2.77 7.41 3.65
CA ASP A 72 3.45 6.70 4.74
C ASP A 72 4.26 5.51 4.18
N ILE A 73 3.71 4.75 3.23
CA ILE A 73 4.43 3.65 2.57
C ILE A 73 5.63 4.15 1.76
N ASN A 74 5.47 5.23 0.99
CA ASN A 74 6.55 5.81 0.23
C ASN A 74 7.69 6.34 1.11
N ASN A 75 7.35 6.91 2.27
CA ASN A 75 8.35 7.40 3.21
C ASN A 75 9.15 6.27 3.89
N GLU A 76 8.49 5.18 4.29
CA GLU A 76 9.13 4.13 5.08
C GLU A 76 9.78 3.02 4.21
N LEU A 77 9.20 2.71 3.05
CA LEU A 77 9.67 1.61 2.19
C LEU A 77 10.41 2.08 0.93
N VAL A 78 10.10 3.28 0.43
CA VAL A 78 10.62 3.83 -0.84
C VAL A 78 10.56 2.77 -1.97
N PRO A 79 9.37 2.18 -2.25
CA PRO A 79 9.26 1.10 -3.22
C PRO A 79 9.55 1.59 -4.64
N ARG A 80 9.85 0.66 -5.55
CA ARG A 80 9.99 0.97 -6.98
C ARG A 80 8.65 1.40 -7.59
N TRP A 81 7.59 0.73 -7.14
CA TRP A 81 6.18 1.03 -7.46
C TRP A 81 5.29 0.59 -6.31
N VAL A 82 4.21 1.32 -6.10
CA VAL A 82 3.18 1.02 -5.11
C VAL A 82 1.80 1.40 -5.64
N GLU A 83 0.82 0.57 -5.35
CA GLU A 83 -0.60 0.84 -5.56
C GLU A 83 -1.33 0.62 -4.23
N VAL A 84 -2.13 1.61 -3.86
CA VAL A 84 -3.04 1.55 -2.72
C VAL A 84 -4.46 1.55 -3.27
N THR A 85 -5.19 0.47 -3.00
CA THR A 85 -6.64 0.41 -3.23
C THR A 85 -7.35 0.41 -1.88
N VAL A 86 -8.28 1.34 -1.68
CA VAL A 86 -9.25 1.29 -0.58
C VAL A 86 -10.66 1.27 -1.14
N GLU A 87 -11.51 0.40 -0.60
CA GLU A 87 -12.89 0.26 -1.07
C GLU A 87 -13.86 -0.05 0.07
N GLY A 88 -15.07 0.51 -0.01
CA GLY A 88 -16.19 0.21 0.87
C GLY A 88 -17.48 0.02 0.08
N ASP A 89 -18.42 -0.75 0.63
CA ASP A 89 -19.66 -1.13 -0.09
C ASP A 89 -20.90 -0.31 0.30
N SER A 90 -20.82 0.50 1.35
CA SER A 90 -21.98 1.14 1.99
C SER A 90 -21.66 2.56 2.46
N PRO A 91 -22.62 3.50 2.40
CA PRO A 91 -23.95 3.37 1.78
C PRO A 91 -23.91 3.42 0.24
N LEU A 92 -22.79 3.85 -0.34
CA LEU A 92 -22.53 3.89 -1.76
C LEU A 92 -21.23 3.12 -2.00
N PRO A 93 -21.22 2.05 -2.82
CA PRO A 93 -19.98 1.38 -3.19
C PRO A 93 -18.98 2.39 -3.76
N HIS A 94 -17.84 2.51 -3.11
CA HIS A 94 -16.83 3.51 -3.41
C HIS A 94 -15.45 2.85 -3.34
N ARG A 95 -14.69 2.99 -4.42
CA ARG A 95 -13.34 2.48 -4.53
C ARG A 95 -12.40 3.57 -5.02
N VAL A 96 -11.29 3.72 -4.31
CA VAL A 96 -10.19 4.61 -4.65
C VAL A 96 -8.97 3.75 -4.96
N VAL A 97 -8.29 4.07 -6.07
CA VAL A 97 -7.01 3.48 -6.45
C VAL A 97 -6.04 4.64 -6.69
N ILE A 98 -4.89 4.61 -6.02
CA ILE A 98 -3.80 5.57 -6.21
C ILE A 98 -2.49 4.78 -6.36
N GLU A 99 -1.65 5.20 -7.29
CA GLU A 99 -0.34 4.60 -7.51
C GLU A 99 0.76 5.65 -7.55
N ASP A 100 1.98 5.23 -7.21
CA ASP A 100 3.20 6.00 -7.39
C ASP A 100 4.36 5.07 -7.78
N ARG A 101 5.39 5.63 -8.41
CA ARG A 101 6.59 4.91 -8.84
C ARG A 101 7.79 5.82 -8.92
N GLN A 102 8.97 5.22 -8.78
CA GLN A 102 10.22 5.93 -9.01
C GLN A 102 10.27 6.45 -10.47
N PRO A 103 10.78 7.68 -10.72
CA PRO A 103 10.67 8.37 -12.02
C PRO A 103 11.20 7.65 -13.27
N THR A 104 11.99 6.60 -13.09
CA THR A 104 12.62 5.83 -14.19
C THR A 104 12.34 4.33 -14.11
N TRP A 105 11.53 3.87 -13.16
CA TRP A 105 11.22 2.47 -13.03
C TRP A 105 9.95 2.12 -13.82
N ASP A 106 10.04 1.07 -14.62
CA ASP A 106 8.89 0.47 -15.29
C ASP A 106 9.14 -1.03 -15.46
N ASN A 107 8.08 -1.82 -15.37
CA ASN A 107 8.10 -3.25 -15.67
C ASN A 107 6.76 -3.66 -16.28
N PRO A 108 6.54 -3.38 -17.57
CA PRO A 108 5.26 -3.66 -18.23
C PRO A 108 4.86 -5.13 -18.18
N SER A 109 5.85 -6.04 -18.15
CA SER A 109 5.61 -7.49 -18.10
C SER A 109 5.05 -7.95 -16.75
N LEU A 110 5.49 -7.34 -15.65
CA LEU A 110 5.00 -7.61 -14.30
C LEU A 110 3.67 -6.89 -14.08
N LEU A 111 3.62 -5.60 -14.37
CA LEU A 111 2.44 -4.76 -14.16
C LEU A 111 1.27 -5.13 -15.08
N GLY A 112 1.54 -5.67 -16.26
CA GLY A 112 0.51 -6.18 -17.18
C GLY A 112 -0.23 -7.41 -16.66
N ARG A 113 0.29 -8.08 -15.62
CA ARG A 113 -0.38 -9.22 -14.95
C ARG A 113 -1.39 -8.74 -13.91
N LEU A 114 -1.28 -7.50 -13.45
CA LEU A 114 -2.25 -6.91 -12.54
C LEU A 114 -3.55 -6.72 -13.32
N ARG A 115 -4.67 -7.23 -12.78
CA ARG A 115 -5.98 -6.84 -13.29
C ARG A 115 -6.17 -5.36 -12.98
N ARG A 116 -5.95 -4.52 -13.99
CA ARG A 116 -6.39 -3.13 -13.99
C ARG A 116 -7.91 -3.13 -14.06
N LEU A 117 -8.53 -2.26 -13.26
CA LEU A 117 -9.97 -2.02 -13.29
C LEU A 117 -10.33 -1.12 -14.47
#